data_AF-A0A2E6N634-F1
#
_entry.id   AF-A0A2E6N634-F1
#
_cell.length_a   1.000
_cell.length_b   1.000
_cell.length_c   1.000
_cell.angle_alpha   90.00
_cell.angle_beta   90.00
_cell.angle_gamma   90.00
#
_symmetry.space_group_name_H-M   'P 1'
#
loop_
_entity.id
_entity.type
_entity.pdbx_description
1 polymer ?
#
loop_
_entity_poly.entity_id
_entity_poly.type
_entity_poly.pdbx_seq_one_letter_code
_entity_poly.pdbx_strand_id
1 'polypeptide(L)'
;MSIYQDILMESKQLDPYLILFGILGFVASFACALGPVMWVVLSEIFPTQLRGIGISIVGFLNSFTSWVTQFVFPIELNIFGDHFTHAIYAGIAVTGWGVIYRYLPETKGKLIMKAP
;
A
#
# COMPACT_ATOMS: atom_id res chain seq x y z
N MET A 1 -34.47 -9.34 -14.74
CA MET A 1 -34.73 -9.38 -13.28
C MET A 1 -33.98 -10.59 -12.70
N SER A 2 -32.64 -10.55 -12.70
CA SER A 2 -31.77 -11.68 -12.29
C SER A 2 -30.60 -11.17 -11.45
N ILE A 3 -29.79 -10.23 -11.98
CA ILE A 3 -28.61 -9.65 -11.32
C ILE A 3 -28.85 -9.19 -9.87
N TYR A 4 -29.96 -8.48 -9.61
CA TYR A 4 -30.24 -8.02 -8.24
C TYR A 4 -30.52 -9.18 -7.29
N GLN A 5 -31.17 -10.25 -7.73
CA GLN A 5 -31.37 -11.43 -6.90
C GLN A 5 -30.07 -12.22 -6.73
N ASP A 6 -29.23 -12.30 -7.76
CA ASP A 6 -27.93 -12.97 -7.70
C ASP A 6 -27.02 -12.30 -6.63
N ILE A 7 -26.93 -10.96 -6.63
CA ILE A 7 -26.18 -10.20 -5.62
C ILE A 7 -26.79 -10.36 -4.21
N LEU A 8 -28.12 -10.42 -4.10
CA LEU A 8 -28.81 -10.59 -2.81
C LEU A 8 -28.63 -12.01 -2.23
N MET A 9 -28.49 -13.03 -3.09
CA MET A 9 -28.25 -14.40 -2.66
C MET A 9 -26.79 -14.62 -2.27
N GLU A 10 -25.85 -13.97 -2.94
CA GLU A 10 -24.42 -13.99 -2.59
C GLU A 10 -24.12 -13.22 -1.30
N SER A 11 -24.72 -12.03 -1.12
CA SER A 11 -24.57 -11.25 0.12
C SER A 11 -25.18 -11.91 1.35
N LYS A 12 -26.20 -12.79 1.19
CA LYS A 12 -26.74 -13.59 2.30
C LYS A 12 -25.75 -14.63 2.85
N GLN A 13 -24.78 -15.05 2.05
CA GLN A 13 -23.80 -16.07 2.43
C GLN A 13 -22.59 -15.46 3.16
N LEU A 14 -22.36 -14.16 2.98
CA LEU A 14 -21.21 -13.46 3.53
C LEU A 14 -21.59 -12.76 4.83
N ASP A 15 -20.87 -13.04 5.92
CA ASP A 15 -21.08 -12.37 7.20
C ASP A 15 -20.60 -10.90 7.10
N PRO A 16 -21.52 -9.90 7.12
CA PRO A 16 -21.16 -8.51 6.92
C PRO A 16 -20.23 -7.98 8.01
N TYR A 17 -20.32 -8.53 9.22
CA TYR A 17 -19.46 -8.13 10.33
C TYR A 17 -18.01 -8.58 10.10
N LEU A 18 -17.81 -9.78 9.54
CA LEU A 18 -16.48 -10.29 9.22
C LEU A 18 -15.80 -9.43 8.15
N ILE A 19 -16.53 -9.07 7.10
CA ILE A 19 -16.02 -8.17 6.04
C ILE A 19 -15.68 -6.81 6.62
N LEU A 20 -16.56 -6.24 7.44
CA LEU A 20 -16.35 -4.94 8.08
C LEU A 20 -15.08 -4.95 8.94
N PHE A 21 -14.92 -5.94 9.81
CA PHE A 21 -13.71 -6.06 10.63
C PHE A 21 -12.46 -6.28 9.79
N GLY A 22 -12.54 -7.07 8.72
CA GLY A 22 -11.41 -7.29 7.80
C GLY A 22 -10.95 -5.99 7.14
N ILE A 23 -11.88 -5.21 6.58
CA ILE A 23 -11.57 -3.93 5.92
C ILE A 23 -11.03 -2.91 6.94
N LEU A 24 -11.70 -2.76 8.09
CA LEU A 24 -11.26 -1.82 9.13
C LEU A 24 -9.89 -2.19 9.70
N GLY A 25 -9.64 -3.47 9.94
CA GLY A 25 -8.34 -3.96 10.42
C GLY A 25 -7.23 -3.70 9.41
N PHE A 26 -7.50 -3.92 8.13
CA PHE A 26 -6.57 -3.59 7.04
C PHE A 26 -6.27 -2.08 6.98
N VAL A 27 -7.31 -1.24 6.99
CA VAL A 27 -7.16 0.22 6.95
C VAL A 27 -6.41 0.75 8.17
N ALA A 28 -6.75 0.27 9.38
CA ALA A 28 -6.07 0.66 10.61
C ALA A 28 -4.58 0.28 10.59
N SER A 29 -4.27 -0.93 10.13
CA SER A 29 -2.87 -1.39 10.00
C SER A 29 -2.08 -0.52 9.02
N PHE A 30 -2.69 -0.17 7.88
CA PHE A 30 -2.07 0.72 6.89
C PHE A 30 -1.86 2.13 7.43
N ALA A 31 -2.85 2.67 8.15
CA ALA A 31 -2.80 4.01 8.74
C ALA A 31 -1.78 4.14 9.87
N CYS A 32 -1.55 3.08 10.67
CA CYS A 32 -0.56 3.10 11.74
C CYS A 32 0.88 2.90 11.24
N ALA A 33 1.07 2.17 10.15
CA ALA A 33 2.40 1.83 9.64
C ALA A 33 2.73 2.58 8.35
N LEU A 34 2.32 2.04 7.20
CA LEU A 34 2.86 2.43 5.90
C LEU A 34 2.55 3.87 5.51
N GLY A 35 1.38 4.40 5.91
CA GLY A 35 0.99 5.77 5.61
C GLY A 35 1.95 6.81 6.20
N PRO A 36 1.91 7.07 7.52
CA PRO A 36 2.70 8.13 8.13
C PRO A 36 4.20 7.80 8.21
N VAL A 37 4.58 6.54 8.46
CA VAL A 37 5.99 6.18 8.66
C VAL A 37 6.81 6.40 7.38
N MET A 38 6.26 6.08 6.21
CA MET A 38 6.95 6.29 4.93
C MET A 38 7.29 7.78 4.73
N TRP A 39 6.32 8.68 4.92
CA TRP A 39 6.54 10.10 4.72
C TRP A 39 7.48 10.73 5.75
N VAL A 40 7.44 10.25 6.99
CA VAL A 40 8.38 10.68 8.04
C VAL A 40 9.81 10.27 7.69
N VAL A 41 10.04 9.00 7.32
CA VAL A 41 11.37 8.50 6.97
C VAL A 41 11.94 9.23 5.74
N LEU A 42 11.12 9.53 4.73
CA LEU A 42 11.55 10.33 3.59
C LEU A 42 12.02 11.73 4.03
N SER A 43 11.33 12.35 4.99
CA SER A 43 11.73 13.66 5.52
C SER A 43 13.04 13.64 6.31
N GLU A 44 13.37 12.49 6.91
CA GLU A 44 14.62 12.25 7.65
C GLU A 44 15.80 11.91 6.74
N ILE A 45 15.57 11.15 5.65
CA ILE A 45 16.62 10.73 4.71
C ILE A 45 17.09 11.90 3.84
N PHE A 46 16.18 12.77 3.39
CA PHE A 46 16.55 13.86 2.49
C PHE A 46 17.10 15.09 3.23
N PRO A 47 18.27 15.63 2.81
CA PRO A 47 18.82 16.85 3.38
C PRO A 47 17.89 18.04 3.11
N THR A 48 17.86 19.00 4.05
CA THR A 48 16.90 20.11 4.06
C THR A 48 16.87 20.90 2.75
N GLN A 49 18.01 21.06 2.06
CA GLN A 49 18.06 21.80 0.79
C GLN A 49 17.39 21.06 -0.39
N LEU A 50 17.37 19.72 -0.38
CA LEU A 50 16.85 18.90 -1.49
C LEU A 50 15.54 18.20 -1.17
N ARG A 51 15.07 18.29 0.09
CA ARG A 51 13.86 17.60 0.58
C ARG A 51 12.64 17.85 -0.29
N GLY A 52 12.41 19.10 -0.71
CA GLY A 52 11.25 19.43 -1.56
C GLY A 52 11.24 18.66 -2.88
N ILE A 53 12.39 18.62 -3.57
CA ILE A 53 12.53 17.91 -4.85
C ILE A 53 12.46 16.40 -4.64
N GLY A 54 13.16 15.88 -3.63
CA GLY A 54 13.18 14.45 -3.30
C GLY A 54 11.77 13.91 -2.98
N ILE A 55 11.03 14.60 -2.12
CA ILE A 55 9.65 14.21 -1.76
C ILE A 55 8.72 14.32 -2.98
N SER A 56 8.91 15.32 -3.86
CA SER A 56 8.08 15.48 -5.05
C SER A 56 8.26 14.34 -6.05
N ILE A 57 9.51 13.90 -6.28
CA ILE A 57 9.81 12.76 -7.15
C ILE A 57 9.22 11.47 -6.57
N VAL A 58 9.39 11.24 -5.26
CA VAL A 58 8.83 10.06 -4.59
C VAL A 58 7.30 10.08 -4.64
N GLY A 59 6.67 11.24 -4.42
CA GLY A 59 5.22 11.40 -4.54
C GLY A 59 4.72 11.14 -5.96
N PHE A 60 5.45 11.59 -6.98
CA PHE A 60 5.14 11.29 -8.37
C PHE A 60 5.24 9.78 -8.66
N LEU A 61 6.34 9.13 -8.26
CA LEU A 61 6.52 7.68 -8.43
C LEU A 61 5.43 6.90 -7.69
N ASN A 62 5.10 7.27 -6.45
CA ASN A 62 4.02 6.65 -5.69
C ASN A 62 2.67 6.77 -6.41
N SER A 63 2.36 7.97 -6.92
CA SER A 63 1.11 8.23 -7.65
C SER A 63 1.08 7.48 -8.99
N PHE A 64 2.21 7.44 -9.70
CA PHE A 64 2.36 6.72 -10.95
C PHE A 64 2.19 5.21 -10.75
N THR A 65 2.86 4.60 -9.77
CA THR A 65 2.69 3.19 -9.42
C THR A 65 1.25 2.88 -9.00
N SER A 66 0.59 3.78 -8.27
CA SER A 66 -0.82 3.63 -7.90
C SER A 66 -1.73 3.64 -9.13
N TRP A 67 -1.47 4.53 -10.08
CA TRP A 67 -2.20 4.59 -11.35
C TRP A 67 -1.98 3.34 -12.20
N VAL A 68 -0.73 2.88 -12.34
CA VAL A 68 -0.40 1.63 -13.06
C VAL A 68 -1.13 0.45 -12.41
N THR A 69 -1.11 0.35 -11.08
CA THR A 69 -1.78 -0.73 -10.35
C THR A 69 -3.28 -0.72 -10.61
N GLN A 70 -3.94 0.44 -10.56
CA GLN A 70 -5.38 0.55 -10.84
C GLN A 70 -5.73 0.21 -12.30
N PHE A 71 -4.82 0.47 -13.25
CA PHE A 71 -5.02 0.11 -14.65
C PHE A 71 -4.83 -1.39 -14.91
N VAL A 72 -3.82 -2.01 -14.26
CA VAL A 72 -3.47 -3.42 -14.45
C VAL A 72 -4.42 -4.35 -13.68
N PHE A 73 -4.86 -3.96 -12.48
CA PHE A 73 -5.73 -4.76 -11.62
C PHE A 73 -6.98 -5.35 -12.33
N PRO A 74 -7.79 -4.58 -13.08
CA PRO A 74 -8.96 -5.13 -13.77
C PRO A 74 -8.59 -6.10 -14.90
N ILE A 75 -7.43 -5.92 -15.54
CA ILE A 75 -6.92 -6.82 -16.58
C ILE A 75 -6.51 -8.14 -15.95
N GLU A 76 -5.76 -8.09 -14.84
CA GLU A 76 -5.37 -9.29 -14.08
C GLU A 76 -6.59 -10.03 -13.54
N LEU A 77 -7.57 -9.30 -12.99
CA LEU A 77 -8.79 -9.88 -12.45
C LEU A 77 -9.59 -10.65 -13.50
N ASN A 78 -9.61 -10.16 -14.75
CA ASN A 78 -10.30 -10.84 -15.85
C ASN A 78 -9.58 -12.09 -16.34
N ILE A 79 -8.23 -12.11 -16.30
CA ILE A 79 -7.41 -13.20 -16.83
C ILE A 79 -7.18 -14.30 -15.78
N PHE A 80 -6.84 -13.92 -14.54
CA PHE A 80 -6.39 -14.84 -13.49
C PHE A 80 -7.45 -15.10 -12.42
N GLY A 81 -8.53 -14.31 -12.37
CA GLY A 81 -9.54 -14.37 -11.32
C GLY A 81 -9.11 -13.69 -10.02
N ASP A 82 -10.04 -13.60 -9.07
CA ASP A 82 -9.89 -12.86 -7.82
C ASP A 82 -8.80 -13.44 -6.91
N HIS A 83 -8.81 -14.75 -6.68
CA HIS A 83 -7.91 -15.40 -5.73
C HIS A 83 -6.43 -15.25 -6.11
N PHE A 84 -6.09 -15.50 -7.38
CA PHE A 84 -4.71 -15.41 -7.87
C PHE A 84 -4.23 -13.96 -7.94
N THR A 85 -5.08 -13.03 -8.37
CA THR A 85 -4.74 -11.60 -8.44
C THR A 85 -4.36 -11.08 -7.06
N HIS A 86 -5.18 -11.32 -6.03
CA HIS A 86 -4.87 -10.89 -4.67
C HIS A 86 -3.62 -11.58 -4.09
N ALA A 87 -3.37 -12.84 -4.43
CA ALA A 87 -2.16 -13.55 -4.00
C ALA A 87 -0.87 -12.93 -4.59
N ILE A 88 -0.91 -12.45 -5.85
CA ILE A 88 0.22 -11.75 -6.48
C ILE A 88 0.53 -10.46 -5.72
N TYR A 89 -0.49 -9.64 -5.43
CA TYR A 89 -0.30 -8.40 -4.66
C TYR A 89 0.18 -8.66 -3.23
N ALA A 90 -0.30 -9.71 -2.58
CA ALA A 90 0.22 -10.15 -1.29
C ALA A 90 1.71 -10.52 -1.36
N GLY A 91 2.13 -11.24 -2.41
CA GLY A 91 3.54 -11.56 -2.67
C GLY A 91 4.40 -10.32 -2.89
N ILE A 92 3.91 -9.34 -3.66
CA ILE A 92 4.59 -8.05 -3.88
C ILE A 92 4.73 -7.29 -2.54
N ALA A 93 3.68 -7.28 -1.71
CA ALA A 93 3.72 -6.62 -0.41
C ALA A 93 4.77 -7.26 0.53
N VAL A 94 4.85 -8.60 0.57
CA VAL A 94 5.83 -9.33 1.39
C VAL A 94 7.26 -9.09 0.90
N THR A 95 7.49 -9.11 -0.41
CA THR A 95 8.81 -8.81 -0.97
C THR A 95 9.21 -7.35 -0.70
N GLY A 96 8.28 -6.40 -0.85
CA GLY A 96 8.48 -5.00 -0.50
C GLY A 96 8.84 -4.81 0.98
N TRP A 97 8.13 -5.49 1.88
CA TRP A 97 8.45 -5.50 3.31
C TRP A 97 9.86 -6.05 3.57
N GLY A 98 10.25 -7.14 2.92
CA GLY A 98 11.60 -7.71 3.04
C GLY A 98 12.71 -6.77 2.55
N VAL A 99 12.47 -6.06 1.45
CA VAL A 99 13.39 -5.03 0.94
C VAL A 99 13.53 -3.89 1.94
N ILE A 100 12.42 -3.36 2.48
CA ILE A 100 12.46 -2.30 3.50
C ILE A 100 13.24 -2.79 4.73
N TYR A 101 12.93 -3.98 5.24
CA TYR A 101 13.62 -4.55 6.40
C TYR A 101 15.14 -4.68 6.20
N ARG A 102 15.58 -5.01 4.99
CA ARG A 102 17.00 -5.25 4.69
C ARG A 102 17.79 -3.99 4.34
N TYR A 103 17.16 -3.05 3.64
CA TYR A 103 17.82 -1.90 3.01
C TYR A 103 17.52 -0.56 3.67
N LEU A 104 16.47 -0.46 4.50
CA LEU A 104 16.18 0.75 5.24
C LEU A 104 16.99 0.72 6.55
N PRO A 105 18.12 1.44 6.66
CA PRO A 105 18.81 1.56 7.94
C PRO A 105 17.89 2.29 8.91
N GLU A 106 17.81 1.85 10.17
CA GLU A 106 17.05 2.57 11.18
C GLU A 106 17.55 4.01 11.30
N THR A 107 16.72 4.98 10.88
CA THR A 107 16.98 6.41 10.98
C THR A 107 16.65 6.96 12.37
N LYS A 108 15.88 6.20 13.18
CA LYS A 108 15.52 6.57 14.55
C LYS A 108 16.77 6.77 15.41
N GLY A 109 16.99 8.01 15.83
CA GLY A 109 18.04 8.39 16.79
C GLY A 109 19.39 8.75 16.16
N LYS A 110 19.55 8.70 14.84
CA LYS A 110 20.74 9.23 14.15
C LYS A 110 20.41 10.59 13.56
N LEU A 111 20.68 11.65 14.33
CA LEU A 111 20.77 13.01 13.80
C LEU A 111 21.90 13.06 12.76
N ILE A 112 21.57 12.87 11.48
CA ILE A 112 22.48 13.11 10.34
C ILE A 112 22.66 14.62 10.07
N MET A 113 22.55 15.46 11.11
CA MET A 113 23.12 16.80 11.12
C MET A 113 24.62 16.69 11.40
N LYS A 114 25.38 16.28 10.39
CA LYS A 114 26.76 16.73 10.28
C LYS A 114 26.82 17.77 9.18
N ALA A 115 26.55 19.01 9.59
CA ALA A 115 26.87 20.22 8.81
C ALA A 115 28.36 20.21 8.45
N PRO A 116 28.71 20.79 7.30
CA PRO A 116 29.44 22.05 7.31
C PRO A 116 28.53 23.25 7.01
#